data_AF-A0A960Z2V1-F1
#
_entry.id   AF-A0A960Z2V1-F1
#
_cell.length_a   1.000
_cell.length_b   1.000
_cell.length_c   1.000
_cell.angle_alpha   90.00
_cell.angle_beta   90.00
_cell.angle_gamma   90.00
#
_symmetry.space_group_name_H-M   'P 1'
#
loop_
_entity.id
_entity.type
_entity.pdbx_description
1 polymer ?
#
loop_
_entity_poly.entity_id
_entity_poly.type
_entity_poly.pdbx_seq_one_letter_code
_entity_poly.pdbx_strand_id
1 'polypeptide(L)'
;MQMEIKARHFNLGDEQKEFIEAAVEKLVRFCPRPVQSFQLNIDHDAGRFSAAAVMHLKATEFRAHAEGHEPEVAVTELAENLRKQLEKFKGKISGRQKGETGGLGRAMLADIALDAAEEDSPLAFVLKDMDVGTAKASLRGSGQPFLVFRNVENARVAVIYRRDDGELGHMEARDESA
;
A
#
# COMPACT_ATOMS: atom_id res chain seq x y z
N MET A 1 -2.73 5.40 19.44
CA MET A 1 -2.11 5.96 18.22
C MET A 1 -1.01 6.89 18.65
N GLN A 2 0.22 6.67 18.19
CA GLN A 2 1.31 7.62 18.41
C GLN A 2 1.27 8.69 17.32
N MET A 3 1.09 9.95 17.70
CA MET A 3 1.05 11.08 16.78
C MET A 3 2.24 12.00 17.06
N GLU A 4 3.02 12.29 16.02
CA GLU A 4 4.15 13.21 16.09
C GLU A 4 3.96 14.30 15.04
N ILE A 5 3.91 15.56 15.49
CA ILE A 5 3.81 16.75 14.62
C ILE A 5 5.11 17.52 14.74
N LYS A 6 5.79 17.73 13.62
CA LYS A 6 7.04 18.48 13.51
C LYS A 6 6.85 19.67 12.58
N ALA A 7 7.05 20.87 13.12
CA ALA A 7 7.10 22.10 12.35
C ALA A 7 8.56 22.53 12.15
N ARG A 8 8.93 22.91 10.93
CA ARG A 8 10.26 23.40 10.56
C ARG A 8 10.15 24.78 9.92
N HIS A 9 11.06 25.67 10.29
CA HIS A 9 11.12 27.06 9.78
C HIS A 9 9.90 27.95 10.08
N PHE A 10 9.00 27.50 10.96
CA PHE A 10 7.93 28.32 11.53
C PHE A 10 7.48 27.79 12.89
N ASN A 11 6.74 28.61 13.65
CA ASN A 11 6.10 28.18 14.89
C ASN A 11 4.62 27.88 14.63
N LEU A 12 4.20 26.69 15.03
CA LEU A 12 2.79 26.29 14.96
C LEU A 12 2.06 26.86 16.18
N GLY A 13 1.05 27.70 15.95
CA GLY A 13 0.20 28.24 17.01
C GLY A 13 -0.75 27.17 17.58
N ASP A 14 -1.25 27.38 18.80
CA ASP A 14 -2.17 26.44 19.46
C ASP A 14 -3.45 26.21 18.65
N GLU A 15 -4.01 27.27 18.07
CA GLU A 15 -5.23 27.20 17.24
C GLU A 15 -5.02 26.35 15.97
N GLN A 16 -3.85 26.52 15.32
CA GLN A 16 -3.46 25.74 14.14
C GLN A 16 -3.21 24.27 14.50
N LYS A 17 -2.60 24.03 15.66
CA LYS A 17 -2.37 22.68 16.15
C LYS A 17 -3.69 21.98 16.42
N GLU A 18 -4.64 22.63 17.09
CA GLU A 18 -5.97 22.07 17.36
C GLU A 18 -6.72 21.75 16.06
N PHE A 19 -6.66 22.63 15.06
CA PHE A 19 -7.22 22.38 13.73
C PHE A 19 -6.60 21.13 13.06
N ILE A 20 -5.28 21.02 13.08
CA ILE A 20 -4.54 19.88 12.49
C ILE A 20 -4.90 18.58 13.21
N GLU A 21 -4.94 18.60 14.55
CA GLU A 21 -5.31 17.43 15.35
C GLU A 21 -6.75 16.98 15.03
N ALA A 22 -7.70 17.92 14.91
CA ALA A 22 -9.07 17.63 14.52
C ALA A 22 -9.17 17.06 13.09
N ALA A 23 -8.35 17.54 12.15
CA ALA A 23 -8.30 17.01 10.79
C ALA A 23 -7.75 15.58 10.75
N VAL A 24 -6.68 15.31 11.51
CA VAL A 24 -6.10 13.97 11.64
C VAL A 24 -7.08 13.02 12.33
N GLU A 25 -7.80 13.45 13.36
CA GLU A 25 -8.79 12.61 14.04
C GLU A 25 -9.91 12.17 13.07
N LYS A 26 -10.41 13.09 12.24
CA LYS A 26 -11.39 12.76 11.19
C LYS A 26 -10.86 11.71 10.22
N LEU A 27 -9.59 11.82 9.83
CA LEU A 27 -8.93 10.84 8.96
C LEU A 27 -8.80 9.46 9.64
N VAL A 28 -8.43 9.44 10.92
CA VAL A 28 -8.29 8.20 11.71
C VAL A 28 -9.63 7.49 11.88
N ARG A 29 -10.72 8.22 12.09
CA ARG A 29 -12.09 7.64 12.13
C ARG A 29 -12.48 6.97 10.82
N PHE A 30 -11.88 7.37 9.70
CA PHE A 30 -12.12 6.78 8.39
C PHE A 30 -11.28 5.51 8.14
N CYS A 31 -10.25 5.26 8.95
CA CYS A 31 -9.36 4.12 8.78
C CYS A 31 -10.08 2.80 9.09
N PRO A 32 -10.00 1.78 8.20
CA PRO A 32 -10.64 0.48 8.42
C PRO A 32 -9.95 -0.38 9.48
N ARG A 33 -8.75 0.01 9.92
CA ARG A 33 -7.93 -0.68 10.91
C ARG A 33 -7.27 0.34 11.85
N PRO A 34 -6.88 -0.05 13.07
CA PRO A 34 -6.23 0.85 14.00
C PRO A 34 -4.90 1.39 13.44
N VAL A 35 -4.73 2.70 13.53
CA VAL A 35 -3.49 3.41 13.17
C VAL A 35 -2.47 3.23 14.30
N GLN A 36 -1.28 2.72 13.95
CA GLN A 36 -0.20 2.52 14.91
C GLN A 36 0.54 3.83 15.16
N SER A 37 1.03 4.46 14.10
CA SER A 37 1.75 5.73 14.15
C SER A 37 1.35 6.66 13.01
N PHE A 38 1.40 7.96 13.28
CA PHE A 38 1.19 9.04 12.32
C PHE A 38 2.22 10.13 12.57
N GLN A 39 3.03 10.40 11.56
CA GLN A 39 4.05 11.42 11.58
C GLN A 39 3.67 12.49 10.57
N LEU A 40 3.60 13.75 11.02
CA LEU A 40 3.34 14.90 10.17
C LEU A 40 4.51 15.87 10.28
N ASN A 41 5.13 16.17 9.14
CA ASN A 41 6.15 17.20 9.01
C ASN A 41 5.58 18.35 8.19
N ILE A 42 5.64 19.56 8.74
CA ILE A 42 5.26 20.79 8.06
C ILE A 42 6.51 21.65 7.97
N ASP A 43 6.87 22.05 6.77
CA ASP A 43 7.99 22.95 6.50
C ASP A 43 7.48 24.22 5.82
N HIS A 44 8.14 25.35 6.08
CA HIS A 44 7.86 26.61 5.41
C HIS A 44 9.12 27.09 4.70
N ASP A 45 9.09 27.08 3.37
CA ASP A 45 10.20 27.49 2.53
C ASP A 45 9.72 28.39 1.38
N ALA A 46 10.50 29.42 1.05
CA ALA A 46 10.24 30.34 -0.06
C ALA A 46 8.79 30.90 -0.14
N GLY A 47 8.11 31.09 1.00
CA GLY A 47 6.74 31.60 1.06
C GLY A 47 5.65 30.56 0.73
N ARG A 48 5.99 29.27 0.77
CA ARG A 48 5.06 28.14 0.66
C ARG A 48 5.20 27.21 1.85
N PHE A 49 4.08 26.60 2.23
CA PHE A 49 4.05 25.54 3.22
C PHE A 49 4.02 24.20 2.51
N SER A 50 4.89 23.29 2.93
CA SER A 50 4.87 21.90 2.49
C SER A 50 4.51 21.01 3.67
N ALA A 51 3.58 20.09 3.47
CA ALA A 51 3.16 19.11 4.45
C ALA A 51 3.48 17.71 3.91
N ALA A 52 4.15 16.90 4.72
CA ALA A 52 4.45 15.51 4.42
C ALA A 52 4.05 14.62 5.59
N ALA A 53 3.32 13.55 5.32
CA ALA A 53 2.85 12.65 6.36
C ALA A 53 3.13 11.19 6.01
N VAL A 54 3.48 10.43 7.05
CA VAL A 54 3.64 8.99 7.00
C VAL A 54 2.73 8.38 8.05
N MET A 55 1.85 7.49 7.62
CA MET A 55 0.89 6.81 8.46
C MET A 55 1.09 5.30 8.38
N HIS A 56 1.29 4.66 9.52
CA HIS A 56 1.45 3.21 9.61
C HIS A 56 0.19 2.55 10.20
N LEU A 57 -0.36 1.62 9.43
CA LEU A 57 -1.30 0.59 9.90
C LEU A 57 -0.52 -0.72 10.05
N LYS A 58 -1.10 -1.71 10.77
CA LYS A 58 -0.44 -2.99 11.13
C LYS A 58 0.52 -3.58 10.09
N ALA A 59 0.13 -3.61 8.80
CA ALA A 59 0.93 -4.18 7.71
C ALA A 59 0.95 -3.28 6.46
N THR A 60 0.64 -1.99 6.60
CA THR A 60 0.54 -1.09 5.45
C THR A 60 0.92 0.32 5.85
N GLU A 61 1.80 0.93 5.08
CA GLU A 61 2.23 2.32 5.23
C GLU A 61 1.59 3.17 4.13
N PHE A 62 1.13 4.36 4.50
CA PHE A 62 0.62 5.38 3.60
C PHE A 62 1.48 6.61 3.69
N ARG A 63 1.81 7.19 2.55
CA ARG A 63 2.58 8.44 2.44
C ARG A 63 1.79 9.43 1.61
N ALA A 64 1.78 10.67 2.05
CA ALA A 64 1.23 11.77 1.29
C ALA A 64 2.08 13.02 1.45
N HIS A 65 2.05 13.84 0.41
CA HIS A 65 2.67 15.15 0.37
C HIS A 65 1.67 16.12 -0.25
N ALA A 66 1.66 17.35 0.25
CA ALA A 66 0.89 18.45 -0.32
C ALA A 66 1.59 19.78 0.00
N GLU A 67 1.25 20.80 -0.78
CA GLU A 67 1.77 22.15 -0.61
C GLU A 67 0.61 23.13 -0.53
N GLY A 68 0.79 24.25 0.15
CA GLY A 68 -0.24 25.27 0.31
C GLY A 68 0.34 26.64 0.61
N HIS A 69 -0.48 27.66 0.46
CA HIS A 69 -0.13 29.03 0.88
C HIS A 69 -0.19 29.19 2.40
N GLU A 70 -0.93 28.32 3.08
CA GLU A 70 -1.10 28.29 4.53
C GLU A 70 -0.96 26.84 5.03
N PRO A 71 -0.48 26.62 6.27
CA PRO A 71 -0.26 25.28 6.81
C PRO A 71 -1.56 24.46 6.89
N GLU A 72 -2.68 25.10 7.20
CA GLU A 72 -4.00 24.46 7.30
C GLU A 72 -4.46 23.94 5.93
N VAL A 73 -4.21 24.71 4.87
CA VAL A 73 -4.53 24.32 3.49
C VAL A 73 -3.67 23.13 3.07
N ALA A 74 -2.36 23.19 3.31
CA ALA A 74 -1.44 22.09 2.99
C ALA A 74 -1.82 20.80 3.72
N VAL A 75 -2.17 20.88 5.01
CA VAL A 75 -2.61 19.71 5.80
C VAL A 75 -3.96 19.18 5.32
N THR A 76 -4.89 20.05 4.95
CA THR A 76 -6.21 19.63 4.44
C THR A 76 -6.07 18.88 3.11
N GLU A 77 -5.27 19.39 2.18
CA GLU A 77 -5.00 18.69 0.92
C GLU A 77 -4.27 17.36 1.14
N LEU A 78 -3.31 17.34 2.06
CA LEU A 78 -2.63 16.11 2.46
C LEU A 78 -3.60 15.07 3.04
N ALA A 79 -4.54 15.50 3.89
CA ALA A 79 -5.54 14.63 4.49
C ALA A 79 -6.48 14.04 3.43
N GLU A 80 -6.90 14.83 2.44
CA GLU A 80 -7.71 14.35 1.31
C GLU A 80 -6.94 13.35 0.43
N ASN A 81 -5.64 13.57 0.22
CA ASN A 81 -4.78 12.61 -0.49
C ASN A 81 -4.66 11.28 0.26
N LEU A 82 -4.46 11.31 1.58
CA LEU A 82 -4.47 10.10 2.41
C LEU A 82 -5.84 9.42 2.41
N ARG A 83 -6.93 10.19 2.48
CA ARG A 83 -8.30 9.67 2.43
C ARG A 83 -8.57 8.90 1.15
N LYS A 84 -8.19 9.43 -0.02
CA LYS A 84 -8.32 8.73 -1.31
C LYS A 84 -7.55 7.41 -1.34
N GLN A 85 -6.35 7.37 -0.74
CA GLN A 85 -5.58 6.13 -0.62
C GLN A 85 -6.26 5.12 0.32
N LEU A 86 -6.81 5.59 1.45
CA LEU A 86 -7.59 4.77 2.38
C LEU A 86 -8.88 4.24 1.75
N GLU A 87 -9.58 5.01 0.92
CA GLU A 87 -10.76 4.54 0.19
C GLU A 87 -10.42 3.40 -0.76
N LYS A 88 -9.34 3.54 -1.55
CA LYS A 88 -8.83 2.47 -2.42
C LYS A 88 -8.45 1.24 -1.60
N PHE A 89 -7.81 1.42 -0.46
CA PHE A 89 -7.42 0.32 0.43
C PHE A 89 -8.63 -0.38 1.08
N LYS A 90 -9.61 0.39 1.56
CA LYS A 90 -10.89 -0.11 2.08
C LYS A 90 -11.65 -0.87 1.01
N GLY A 91 -11.67 -0.39 -0.24
CA GLY A 91 -12.23 -1.10 -1.38
C GLY A 91 -11.55 -2.44 -1.65
N LYS A 92 -10.21 -2.51 -1.55
CA LYS A 92 -9.44 -3.76 -1.68
C LYS A 92 -9.76 -4.76 -0.55
N ILE A 93 -9.86 -4.30 0.70
CA ILE A 93 -10.18 -5.17 1.85
C ILE A 93 -11.65 -5.60 1.82
N SER A 94 -12.57 -4.68 1.56
CA SER A 94 -14.01 -4.97 1.49
C SER A 94 -14.35 -5.84 0.28
N GLY A 95 -13.66 -5.67 -0.86
CA GLY A 95 -13.76 -6.59 -2.00
C GLY A 95 -13.27 -7.99 -1.64
N ARG A 96 -12.29 -8.11 -0.74
CA ARG A 96 -11.79 -9.40 -0.22
C ARG A 96 -12.80 -10.05 0.74
N GLN A 97 -13.44 -9.27 1.63
CA GLN A 97 -14.50 -9.77 2.53
C GLN A 97 -15.85 -10.04 1.83
N LYS A 98 -16.23 -9.25 0.82
CA LYS A 98 -17.46 -9.47 0.04
C LYS A 98 -17.35 -10.67 -0.90
N GLY A 99 -16.13 -11.15 -1.16
CA GLY A 99 -15.87 -12.43 -1.81
C GLY A 99 -16.21 -13.67 -0.95
N GLU A 100 -16.50 -13.51 0.35
CA GLU A 100 -16.77 -14.63 1.25
C GLU A 100 -18.27 -14.98 1.41
N THR A 101 -19.19 -14.18 0.86
CA THR A 101 -20.65 -14.47 0.94
C THR A 101 -21.43 -14.31 -0.37
N GLY A 102 -20.75 -14.18 -1.51
CA GLY A 102 -21.40 -14.18 -2.82
C GLY A 102 -20.55 -14.95 -3.82
N GLY A 103 -20.93 -16.20 -4.08
CA GLY A 103 -20.13 -17.16 -4.83
C GLY A 103 -19.73 -16.70 -6.22
N LEU A 104 -18.49 -16.24 -6.36
CA LEU A 104 -17.64 -16.33 -7.57
C LEU A 104 -16.14 -16.48 -7.22
N GLY A 105 -15.79 -16.72 -5.95
CA GLY A 105 -14.41 -16.89 -5.49
C GLY A 105 -13.93 -18.34 -5.31
N ARG A 106 -14.79 -19.35 -5.58
CA ARG A 106 -14.48 -20.78 -5.35
C ARG A 106 -14.16 -21.59 -6.59
N ALA A 107 -14.08 -20.98 -7.77
CA ALA A 107 -13.58 -21.66 -8.96
C ALA A 107 -12.06 -21.52 -9.18
N MET A 108 -11.36 -20.66 -8.43
CA MET A 108 -9.92 -20.38 -8.63
C MET A 108 -9.02 -20.78 -7.45
N LEU A 109 -9.52 -21.65 -6.56
CA LEU A 109 -8.75 -22.24 -5.47
C LEU A 109 -9.01 -23.75 -5.34
N ALA A 110 -9.32 -24.42 -6.46
CA ALA A 110 -9.60 -25.85 -6.46
C ALA A 110 -8.38 -26.72 -6.82
N ASP A 111 -7.21 -26.12 -7.09
CA ASP A 111 -6.00 -26.87 -7.44
C ASP A 111 -4.78 -26.57 -6.57
N ILE A 112 -5.01 -25.93 -5.42
CA ILE A 112 -3.99 -25.82 -4.37
C ILE A 112 -4.67 -26.22 -3.08
N ALA A 113 -4.35 -27.42 -2.62
CA ALA A 113 -4.68 -27.89 -1.28
C ALA A 113 -4.03 -26.93 -0.26
N LEU A 114 -4.77 -25.90 0.14
CA LEU A 114 -4.46 -25.03 1.25
C LEU A 114 -5.26 -25.53 2.44
N ASP A 115 -4.60 -26.36 3.24
CA ASP A 115 -5.03 -26.59 4.62
C ASP A 115 -4.94 -25.24 5.35
N ALA A 116 -6.01 -24.87 6.04
CA ALA A 116 -6.17 -23.58 6.68
C ALA A 116 -5.11 -23.43 7.80
N ALA A 117 -4.10 -22.59 7.56
CA ALA A 117 -3.10 -22.23 8.57
C ALA A 117 -3.28 -20.78 9.02
N GLU A 118 -3.17 -20.60 10.33
CA GLU A 118 -3.43 -19.39 11.11
C GLU A 118 -2.59 -18.18 10.68
N GLU A 119 -3.14 -16.97 10.94
CA GLU A 119 -2.80 -15.64 10.40
C GLU A 119 -1.35 -15.11 10.63
N ASP A 120 -0.42 -15.93 11.10
CA ASP A 120 1.00 -15.55 11.32
C ASP A 120 2.01 -16.56 10.73
N SER A 121 1.56 -17.56 9.97
CA SER A 121 2.47 -18.47 9.26
C SER A 121 2.87 -17.92 7.89
N PRO A 122 4.14 -18.06 7.45
CA PRO A 122 4.53 -17.70 6.11
C PRO A 122 3.65 -18.49 5.13
N LEU A 123 2.96 -17.78 4.24
CA LEU A 123 2.20 -18.39 3.14
C LEU A 123 3.19 -19.20 2.29
N ALA A 124 3.23 -20.50 2.51
CA ALA A 124 4.04 -21.40 1.72
C ALA A 124 3.44 -21.46 0.31
N PHE A 125 4.22 -21.06 -0.69
CA PHE A 125 3.85 -21.21 -2.09
C PHE A 125 4.83 -22.15 -2.77
N VAL A 126 4.30 -23.02 -3.63
CA VAL A 126 5.12 -23.93 -4.44
C VAL A 126 5.58 -23.18 -5.68
N LEU A 127 6.89 -23.07 -5.88
CA LEU A 127 7.46 -22.55 -7.11
C LEU A 127 7.18 -23.53 -8.25
N LYS A 128 6.40 -23.08 -9.23
CA LYS A 128 6.21 -23.81 -10.49
C LYS A 128 7.32 -23.45 -11.45
N ASP A 129 7.81 -24.46 -12.17
CA ASP A 129 8.78 -24.30 -13.25
C ASP A 129 8.06 -23.88 -14.53
N MET A 130 8.43 -22.74 -15.10
CA MET A 130 7.89 -22.27 -16.39
C MET A 130 8.85 -21.28 -17.06
N ASP A 131 8.68 -21.06 -18.36
CA ASP A 131 9.36 -19.98 -19.09
C ASP A 131 8.65 -18.63 -18.88
N VAL A 132 9.37 -17.55 -19.19
CA VAL A 132 8.85 -16.17 -19.04
C VAL A 132 7.61 -15.92 -19.89
N GLY A 133 7.52 -16.51 -21.09
CA GLY A 133 6.38 -16.36 -21.99
C GLY A 133 5.12 -16.99 -21.40
N THR A 134 5.23 -18.23 -20.95
CA THR A 134 4.14 -18.95 -20.26
C THR A 134 3.73 -18.25 -18.97
N ALA A 135 4.70 -17.74 -18.18
CA ALA A 135 4.42 -16.97 -16.98
C ALA A 135 3.59 -15.69 -17.28
N LYS A 136 3.94 -14.96 -18.34
CA LYS A 136 3.17 -13.77 -18.79
C LYS A 136 1.77 -14.12 -19.24
N ALA A 137 1.61 -15.21 -20.02
CA ALA A 137 0.30 -15.68 -20.46
C ALA A 137 -0.59 -16.09 -19.28
N SER A 138 -0.01 -16.80 -18.30
CA SER A 138 -0.67 -17.20 -17.06
C SER A 138 -1.14 -15.98 -16.26
N LEU A 139 -0.28 -14.98 -16.07
CA LEU A 139 -0.63 -13.75 -15.34
C LEU A 139 -1.71 -12.92 -16.05
N ARG A 140 -1.74 -12.93 -17.39
CA ARG A 140 -2.82 -12.28 -18.17
C ARG A 140 -4.17 -12.95 -17.93
N GLY A 141 -4.20 -14.28 -17.86
CA GLY A 141 -5.42 -15.06 -17.66
C GLY A 141 -5.89 -15.18 -16.21
N SER A 142 -4.97 -15.08 -15.23
CA SER A 142 -5.29 -15.31 -13.82
C SER A 142 -5.87 -14.08 -13.09
N GLY A 143 -5.72 -12.87 -13.65
CA GLY A 143 -6.11 -11.62 -12.99
C GLY A 143 -5.29 -11.29 -11.74
N GLN A 144 -4.23 -12.04 -11.45
CA GLN A 144 -3.36 -11.83 -10.29
C GLN A 144 -2.45 -10.59 -10.50
N PRO A 145 -2.02 -9.92 -9.42
CA PRO A 145 -1.14 -8.75 -9.52
C PRO A 145 0.31 -9.11 -9.88
N PHE A 146 0.78 -10.29 -9.47
CA PHE A 146 2.09 -10.84 -9.77
C PHE A 146 2.06 -12.38 -9.77
N LEU A 147 3.08 -12.99 -10.37
CA LEU A 147 3.32 -14.43 -10.39
C LEU A 147 4.80 -14.69 -10.10
N VAL A 148 5.08 -15.54 -9.11
CA VAL A 148 6.43 -15.99 -8.77
C VAL A 148 6.62 -17.41 -9.32
N PHE A 149 7.73 -17.64 -10.00
CA PHE A 149 8.03 -18.92 -10.64
C PHE A 149 9.54 -19.17 -10.67
N ARG A 150 9.93 -20.41 -10.94
CA ARG A 150 11.33 -20.73 -11.26
C ARG A 150 11.47 -20.77 -12.78
N ASN A 151 12.35 -19.93 -13.32
CA ASN A 151 12.58 -19.84 -14.75
C ASN A 151 13.33 -21.08 -15.23
N VAL A 152 12.77 -21.80 -16.20
CA VAL A 152 13.36 -23.02 -16.76
C VAL A 152 14.67 -22.78 -17.51
N GLU A 153 14.90 -21.56 -18.02
CA GLU A 153 16.11 -21.25 -18.81
C GLU A 153 17.37 -21.12 -17.95
N ASN A 154 17.23 -20.71 -16.70
CA ASN A 154 18.37 -20.40 -15.82
C ASN A 154 18.19 -20.89 -14.38
N ALA A 155 17.12 -21.64 -14.10
CA ALA A 155 16.77 -22.17 -12.79
C ALA A 155 16.65 -21.12 -11.67
N ARG A 156 16.52 -19.83 -12.01
CA ARG A 156 16.42 -18.74 -11.03
C ARG A 156 14.98 -18.43 -10.69
N VAL A 157 14.78 -17.86 -9.51
CA VAL A 157 13.48 -17.33 -9.10
C VAL A 157 13.21 -16.04 -9.88
N ALA A 158 12.05 -15.99 -10.52
CA ALA A 158 11.60 -14.86 -11.30
C ALA A 158 10.18 -14.44 -10.88
N VAL A 159 9.88 -13.17 -11.10
CA VAL A 159 8.59 -12.54 -10.80
C VAL A 159 8.10 -11.80 -12.04
N ILE A 160 6.88 -12.11 -12.49
CA ILE A 160 6.14 -11.26 -13.42
C ILE A 160 5.14 -10.44 -12.62
N TYR A 161 5.04 -9.14 -12.88
CA TYR A 161 4.11 -8.26 -12.18
C TYR A 161 3.47 -7.26 -13.15
N ARG A 162 2.32 -6.71 -12.77
CA ARG A 162 1.66 -5.65 -13.55
C ARG A 162 2.20 -4.28 -13.13
N ARG A 163 2.67 -3.49 -14.10
CA ARG A 163 3.15 -2.12 -13.91
C ARG A 163 2.00 -1.11 -13.93
N ASP A 164 2.27 0.11 -13.46
CA ASP A 164 1.28 1.21 -13.44
C ASP A 164 0.84 1.66 -14.84
N ASP A 165 1.67 1.43 -15.87
CA ASP A 165 1.34 1.67 -17.28
C ASP A 165 0.45 0.56 -17.90
N GLY A 166 0.09 -0.47 -17.13
CA GLY A 166 -0.75 -1.59 -17.57
C GLY A 166 0.02 -2.72 -18.27
N GLU A 167 1.31 -2.52 -18.54
CA GLU A 167 2.18 -3.53 -19.15
C GLU A 167 2.72 -4.53 -18.10
N LEU A 168 3.26 -5.66 -18.57
CA LEU A 168 3.85 -6.66 -17.70
C LEU A 168 5.36 -6.44 -17.52
N GLY A 169 5.77 -6.23 -16.27
CA GLY A 169 7.16 -6.22 -15.84
C GLY A 169 7.68 -7.62 -15.52
N HIS A 170 8.99 -7.82 -15.66
CA HIS A 170 9.69 -9.05 -15.29
C HIS A 170 10.91 -8.68 -14.44
N MET A 171 11.07 -9.33 -13.30
CA MET A 171 12.25 -9.28 -12.44
C MET A 171 12.77 -10.69 -12.22
N GLU A 172 14.09 -10.83 -12.15
CA GLU A 172 14.75 -12.10 -11.91
C GLU A 172 15.82 -11.94 -10.83
N ALA A 173 15.93 -12.94 -9.97
CA ALA A 173 16.97 -12.99 -8.95
C ALA A 173 18.35 -13.12 -9.63
N ARG A 174 19.28 -12.25 -9.26
CA ARG A 174 20.71 -12.39 -9.58
C ARG A 174 21.43 -12.84 -8.33
N ASP A 175 22.28 -13.84 -8.45
CA ASP A 175 23.22 -14.20 -7.39
C ASP A 175 24.32 -13.13 -7.32
N GLU A 176 24.71 -12.72 -6.11
CA GLU A 176 25.74 -11.69 -5.89
C GLU A 176 27.17 -12.26 -5.99
N SER A 177 27.34 -13.44 -6.58
CA SER A 177 28.63 -14.08 -6.79
C SER A 177 29.08 -13.94 -8.25
N ALA A 178 29.95 -12.97 -8.50
CA ALA A 178 30.82 -12.92 -9.68
C ALA A 178 32.20 -13.49 -9.34
#